data_AF-A0A538S676-F1
#
_entry.id   AF-A0A538S676-F1
#
_cell.length_a   1.000
_cell.length_b   1.000
_cell.length_c   1.000
_cell.angle_alpha   90.00
_cell.angle_beta   90.00
_cell.angle_gamma   90.00
#
_symmetry.space_group_name_H-M   'P 1'
#
loop_
_entity.id
_entity.type
_entity.pdbx_description
1 polymer ?
#
loop_
_entity_poly.entity_id
_entity_poly.type
_entity_poly.pdbx_seq_one_letter_code
_entity_poly.pdbx_strand_id
1 'polypeptide(L)'
;MVPVVSLPLGVSEGYVQDGPGGSRPFDVTTLEGELRSMWKRAGAGSGGKANGDEARSAVIYRAALSNLVVPLDPALAPRLNPVLLDVTRMHPSRLFSIEAGAKPKGSGLRARIGAVCHRRESGGGLVCSEQIVLESDPSSAALIPSAIRSLLVGELPVVVLDFHPGLGVPWVLELMQMADVILEDSCVKEAGREPEVWRSIRIEGSHKIHDIAWSRLHPWRMVLAEVFDDKEHLRALGTIRHVEIGF
;
A
#
# COMPACT_ATOMS: atom_id res chain seq x y z
N MET A 1 -1.93 -25.43 -15.93
CA MET A 1 -3.31 -24.90 -16.03
C MET A 1 -3.97 -25.18 -14.68
N VAL A 2 -3.86 -24.24 -13.74
CA VAL A 2 -4.42 -24.40 -12.39
C VAL A 2 -5.91 -24.02 -12.48
N PRO A 3 -6.84 -24.88 -12.05
CA PRO A 3 -8.26 -24.61 -12.20
C PRO A 3 -8.68 -23.47 -11.27
N VAL A 4 -9.50 -22.56 -11.79
CA VAL A 4 -10.26 -21.59 -10.99
C VAL A 4 -11.31 -22.38 -10.23
N VAL A 5 -11.02 -22.70 -8.97
CA VAL A 5 -11.98 -23.34 -8.06
C VAL A 5 -12.83 -22.23 -7.45
N SER A 6 -14.08 -22.11 -7.90
CA SER A 6 -15.12 -21.37 -7.18
C SER A 6 -15.50 -22.17 -5.93
N LEU A 7 -14.94 -21.80 -4.78
CA LEU A 7 -15.32 -22.35 -3.48
C LEU A 7 -16.63 -21.71 -2.98
N PRO A 8 -17.51 -22.47 -2.30
CA PRO A 8 -18.71 -21.92 -1.66
C PRO A 8 -18.32 -21.02 -0.47
N LEU A 9 -19.10 -19.96 -0.27
CA LEU A 9 -18.86 -18.82 0.62
C LEU A 9 -18.70 -19.24 2.10
N GLY A 10 -17.45 -19.33 2.56
CA GLY A 10 -17.07 -19.21 3.97
C GLY A 10 -16.60 -17.79 4.28
N VAL A 11 -17.28 -17.12 5.22
CA VAL A 11 -17.04 -15.71 5.59
C VAL A 11 -15.71 -15.61 6.37
N SER A 12 -14.67 -15.09 5.73
CA SER A 12 -13.50 -14.52 6.41
C SER A 12 -13.32 -13.07 5.95
N GLU A 13 -12.78 -12.25 6.85
CA GLU A 13 -12.62 -10.79 6.73
C GLU A 13 -11.74 -10.41 5.52
N GLY A 14 -12.23 -9.48 4.69
CA GLY A 14 -11.51 -8.97 3.51
C GLY A 14 -11.54 -9.92 2.30
N TYR A 15 -11.92 -9.42 1.13
CA TYR A 15 -11.85 -10.17 -0.12
C TYR A 15 -11.10 -9.33 -1.18
N VAL A 16 -10.18 -9.98 -1.90
CA VAL A 16 -9.54 -9.40 -3.11
C VAL A 16 -10.29 -9.90 -4.34
N GLN A 17 -11.00 -9.01 -5.01
CA GLN A 17 -11.55 -9.26 -6.34
C GLN A 17 -10.50 -8.93 -7.38
N ASP A 18 -9.77 -9.93 -7.88
CA ASP A 18 -9.02 -9.72 -9.11
C ASP A 18 -9.99 -9.28 -10.21
N GLY A 19 -9.61 -8.21 -10.91
CA GLY A 19 -10.36 -7.72 -12.05
C GLY A 19 -10.26 -8.71 -13.21
N PRO A 20 -11.20 -8.65 -14.17
CA PRO A 20 -11.12 -9.52 -15.33
C PRO A 20 -9.83 -9.27 -16.12
N GLY A 21 -9.30 -10.32 -16.75
CA GLY A 21 -8.25 -10.22 -17.78
C GLY A 21 -6.80 -10.49 -17.35
N GLY A 22 -6.52 -10.79 -16.08
CA GLY A 22 -5.16 -11.12 -15.62
C GLY A 22 -4.13 -10.02 -15.91
N SER A 23 -2.84 -10.39 -15.96
CA SER A 23 -1.75 -9.45 -16.32
C SER A 23 -1.70 -9.20 -17.83
N ARG A 24 -1.73 -7.93 -18.25
CA ARG A 24 -1.64 -7.48 -19.66
C ARG A 24 -0.58 -6.38 -19.85
N PRO A 25 -0.10 -6.12 -21.08
CA PRO A 25 0.74 -4.95 -21.35
C PRO A 25 0.10 -3.66 -20.83
N PHE A 26 0.92 -2.76 -20.30
CA PHE A 26 0.45 -1.49 -19.77
C PHE A 26 -0.12 -0.60 -20.88
N ASP A 27 -1.38 -0.21 -20.74
CA ASP A 27 -2.02 0.82 -21.55
C ASP A 27 -3.03 1.58 -20.67
N VAL A 28 -2.79 2.89 -20.47
CA VAL A 28 -3.56 3.70 -19.52
C VAL A 28 -5.05 3.74 -19.89
N THR A 29 -5.37 3.93 -21.17
CA THR A 29 -6.76 4.07 -21.64
C THR A 29 -7.56 2.78 -21.43
N THR A 30 -6.92 1.64 -21.72
CA THR A 30 -7.50 0.31 -21.48
C THR A 30 -7.71 0.08 -20.00
N LEU A 31 -6.70 0.31 -19.16
CA LEU A 31 -6.78 0.06 -17.71
C LEU A 31 -7.86 0.92 -17.05
N GLU A 32 -7.95 2.20 -17.39
CA GLU A 32 -9.03 3.05 -16.87
C GLU A 32 -10.41 2.58 -17.35
N GLY A 33 -10.53 2.16 -18.62
CA GLY A 33 -11.76 1.62 -19.17
C GLY A 33 -12.21 0.35 -18.44
N GLU A 34 -11.27 -0.52 -18.11
CA GLU A 34 -11.51 -1.75 -17.37
C GLU A 34 -11.91 -1.47 -15.92
N LEU A 35 -11.25 -0.53 -15.24
CA LEU A 35 -11.63 -0.06 -13.89
C LEU A 35 -13.08 0.48 -13.90
N ARG A 36 -13.41 1.38 -14.84
CA ARG A 36 -14.78 1.89 -15.00
C ARG A 36 -15.79 0.76 -15.24
N SER A 37 -15.43 -0.21 -16.08
CA SER A 37 -16.29 -1.35 -16.39
C SER A 37 -16.47 -2.30 -15.20
N MET A 38 -15.42 -2.51 -14.41
CA MET A 38 -15.47 -3.28 -13.17
C MET A 38 -16.50 -2.70 -12.20
N TRP A 39 -16.46 -1.39 -11.96
CA TRP A 39 -17.42 -0.72 -11.09
C TRP A 39 -18.84 -0.71 -11.65
N LYS A 40 -19.01 -0.55 -12.97
CA LYS A 40 -20.33 -0.62 -13.60
C LYS A 40 -20.99 -2.00 -13.41
N ARG A 41 -20.23 -3.08 -13.56
CA ARG A 41 -20.72 -4.45 -13.32
C ARG A 41 -21.03 -4.71 -11.85
N ALA A 42 -20.16 -4.27 -10.96
CA ALA A 42 -20.34 -4.37 -9.51
C ALA A 42 -21.65 -3.67 -9.06
N GLY A 43 -21.91 -2.47 -9.58
CA GLY A 43 -23.15 -1.74 -9.32
C GLY A 43 -24.41 -2.44 -9.89
N ALA A 44 -24.33 -2.97 -11.12
CA ALA A 44 -25.46 -3.67 -11.75
C ALA A 44 -25.89 -4.97 -11.03
N GLY A 45 -24.94 -5.72 -10.46
CA GLY A 45 -25.22 -6.92 -9.66
C GLY A 45 -25.90 -6.63 -8.33
N SER A 46 -25.74 -5.42 -7.79
CA SER A 46 -26.30 -4.99 -6.50
C SER A 46 -27.82 -4.72 -6.52
N GLY A 47 -28.45 -4.67 -7.70
CA GLY A 47 -29.86 -4.28 -7.90
C GLY A 47 -30.83 -5.37 -8.34
N GLY A 48 -30.41 -6.63 -8.45
CA GLY A 48 -31.27 -7.73 -8.91
C GLY A 48 -32.20 -8.27 -7.82
N LYS A 49 -33.52 -8.27 -8.05
CA LYS A 49 -34.50 -9.01 -7.22
C LYS A 49 -34.21 -10.52 -7.34
N ALA A 50 -33.56 -11.10 -6.34
CA ALA A 50 -33.47 -12.56 -6.20
C ALA A 50 -34.75 -13.08 -5.54
N ASN A 51 -35.46 -13.95 -6.24
CA ASN A 51 -36.53 -14.78 -5.68
C ASN A 51 -35.86 -15.92 -4.89
N GLY A 52 -36.12 -16.01 -3.58
CA GLY A 52 -35.69 -17.14 -2.74
C GLY A 52 -34.37 -16.91 -1.99
N ASP A 53 -34.44 -17.15 -0.68
CA ASP A 53 -33.48 -17.07 0.43
C ASP A 53 -31.97 -16.84 0.19
N GLU A 54 -31.44 -15.92 1.02
CA GLU A 54 -30.05 -15.75 1.50
C GLU A 54 -28.93 -15.15 0.62
N ALA A 55 -29.25 -14.43 -0.46
CA ALA A 55 -28.28 -13.51 -1.07
C ALA A 55 -28.84 -12.08 -1.14
N ARG A 56 -28.86 -11.37 0.01
CA ARG A 56 -29.01 -9.91 -0.01
C ARG A 56 -27.84 -9.34 -0.81
N SER A 57 -28.11 -8.90 -2.04
CA SER A 57 -27.09 -8.27 -2.87
C SER A 57 -26.55 -7.05 -2.13
N ALA A 58 -25.28 -7.12 -1.71
CA ALA A 58 -24.68 -6.09 -0.87
C ALA A 58 -24.43 -4.84 -1.73
N VAL A 59 -24.86 -3.66 -1.24
CA VAL A 59 -24.53 -2.39 -1.88
C VAL A 59 -23.01 -2.20 -1.84
N ILE A 60 -22.41 -1.86 -2.99
CA ILE A 60 -20.97 -1.66 -3.11
C ILE A 60 -20.68 -0.16 -3.10
N TYR A 61 -19.84 0.27 -2.16
CA TYR A 61 -19.33 1.62 -2.01
C TYR A 61 -17.88 1.65 -2.49
N ARG A 62 -17.60 2.37 -3.57
CA ARG A 62 -16.22 2.64 -3.98
C ARG A 62 -15.65 3.77 -3.13
N ALA A 63 -14.49 3.57 -2.51
CA ALA A 63 -13.85 4.57 -1.66
C ALA A 63 -12.34 4.63 -1.92
N ALA A 64 -11.78 5.83 -1.87
CA ALA A 64 -10.35 6.09 -1.83
C ALA A 64 -10.12 7.44 -1.15
N LEU A 65 -9.15 7.49 -0.23
CA LEU A 65 -8.69 8.66 0.52
C LEU A 65 -7.26 9.04 0.16
N SER A 66 -6.50 8.11 -0.44
CA SER A 66 -5.13 8.32 -0.91
C SER A 66 -4.83 7.46 -2.14
N ASN A 67 -3.73 7.76 -2.82
CA ASN A 67 -3.04 6.87 -3.73
C ASN A 67 -1.89 6.20 -2.96
N LEU A 68 -2.08 4.94 -2.55
CA LEU A 68 -1.06 4.20 -1.78
C LEU A 68 -0.16 3.44 -2.74
N VAL A 69 1.11 3.81 -2.82
CA VAL A 69 2.11 3.27 -3.75
C VAL A 69 3.14 2.44 -3.00
N VAL A 70 3.29 1.17 -3.37
CA VAL A 70 4.12 0.20 -2.65
C VAL A 70 5.09 -0.50 -3.60
N PRO A 71 6.36 -0.08 -3.65
CA PRO A 71 7.46 -0.88 -4.17
C PRO A 71 7.54 -2.22 -3.42
N LEU A 72 7.10 -3.30 -4.06
CA LEU A 72 6.97 -4.60 -3.42
C LEU A 72 8.07 -5.54 -3.90
N ASP A 73 9.02 -5.84 -3.01
CA ASP A 73 9.95 -6.95 -3.25
C ASP A 73 9.15 -8.27 -3.26
N PRO A 74 9.25 -9.10 -4.33
CA PRO A 74 8.62 -10.41 -4.37
C PRO A 74 8.91 -11.30 -3.16
N ALA A 75 10.08 -11.15 -2.52
CA ALA A 75 10.44 -11.88 -1.31
C ALA A 75 9.64 -11.43 -0.08
N LEU A 76 9.24 -10.15 -0.02
CA LEU A 76 8.44 -9.58 1.07
C LEU A 76 6.93 -9.67 0.79
N ALA A 77 6.51 -9.87 -0.46
CA ALA A 77 5.11 -9.89 -0.87
C ALA A 77 4.20 -10.81 -0.03
N PRO A 78 4.56 -12.07 0.30
CA PRO A 78 3.70 -12.93 1.12
C PRO A 78 3.45 -12.39 2.53
N ARG A 79 4.42 -11.64 3.08
CA ARG A 79 4.33 -11.04 4.42
C ARG A 79 3.57 -9.72 4.41
N LEU A 80 3.77 -8.91 3.37
CA LEU A 80 3.19 -7.57 3.28
C LEU A 80 1.78 -7.56 2.70
N ASN A 81 1.43 -8.49 1.81
CA ASN A 81 0.11 -8.49 1.19
C ASN A 81 -1.06 -8.49 2.20
N PRO A 82 -1.07 -9.35 3.24
CA PRO A 82 -2.13 -9.29 4.27
C PRO A 82 -2.19 -7.92 4.97
N VAL A 83 -1.03 -7.36 5.30
CA VAL A 83 -0.92 -6.03 5.95
C VAL A 83 -1.47 -4.94 5.03
N LEU A 84 -1.17 -4.97 3.73
CA LEU A 84 -1.68 -4.00 2.76
C LEU A 84 -3.20 -4.07 2.62
N LEU A 85 -3.79 -5.27 2.75
CA LEU A 85 -5.25 -5.43 2.77
C LEU A 85 -5.86 -4.81 4.01
N ASP A 86 -5.26 -5.02 5.18
CA ASP A 86 -5.71 -4.41 6.44
C ASP A 86 -5.55 -2.89 6.45
N VAL A 87 -4.42 -2.38 5.94
CA VAL A 87 -4.20 -0.94 5.76
C VAL A 87 -5.25 -0.36 4.81
N THR A 88 -5.54 -1.01 3.68
CA THR A 88 -6.56 -0.56 2.73
C THR A 88 -7.98 -0.65 3.31
N ARG A 89 -8.23 -1.59 4.23
CA ARG A 89 -9.49 -1.69 4.98
C ARG A 89 -9.66 -0.48 5.91
N MET A 90 -8.63 -0.13 6.68
CA MET A 90 -8.67 0.99 7.63
C MET A 90 -8.59 2.36 6.94
N HIS A 91 -7.86 2.44 5.83
CA HIS A 91 -7.64 3.64 5.05
C HIS A 91 -7.85 3.35 3.55
N PRO A 92 -9.11 3.42 3.07
CA PRO A 92 -9.44 3.17 1.66
C PRO A 92 -8.53 3.95 0.73
N SER A 93 -7.95 3.31 -0.27
CA SER A 93 -6.91 3.91 -1.11
C SER A 93 -6.94 3.29 -2.50
N ARG A 94 -6.53 4.03 -3.55
CA ARG A 94 -6.12 3.37 -4.79
C ARG A 94 -4.74 2.76 -4.53
N LEU A 95 -4.71 1.43 -4.35
CA LEU A 95 -3.50 0.69 -4.02
C LEU A 95 -2.72 0.35 -5.29
N PHE A 96 -1.48 0.79 -5.37
CA PHE A 96 -0.50 0.37 -6.37
C PHE A 96 0.52 -0.58 -5.73
N SER A 97 0.52 -1.85 -6.14
CA SER A 97 1.57 -2.80 -5.76
C SER A 97 2.54 -2.97 -6.93
N ILE A 98 3.85 -2.83 -6.70
CA ILE A 98 4.84 -2.78 -7.78
C ILE A 98 5.79 -3.96 -7.65
N GLU A 99 5.75 -4.88 -8.61
CA GLU A 99 6.62 -6.05 -8.72
C GLU A 99 7.65 -5.80 -9.83
N ALA A 100 8.61 -4.90 -9.56
CA ALA A 100 9.61 -4.48 -10.53
C ALA A 100 10.63 -5.61 -10.80
N GLY A 101 10.96 -5.84 -12.08
CA GLY A 101 11.92 -6.87 -12.49
C GLY A 101 11.45 -8.32 -12.31
N ALA A 102 10.22 -8.55 -11.85
CA ALA A 102 9.67 -9.88 -11.61
C ALA A 102 9.33 -10.66 -12.91
N LYS A 103 9.26 -9.97 -14.06
CA LYS A 103 8.93 -10.60 -15.35
C LYS A 103 10.16 -10.94 -16.19
N PRO A 104 10.09 -11.97 -17.05
CA PRO A 104 11.14 -12.29 -18.01
C PRO A 104 11.45 -11.09 -18.91
N LYS A 105 12.73 -10.94 -19.28
CA LYS A 105 13.20 -9.90 -20.21
C LYS A 105 12.38 -9.89 -21.50
N GLY A 106 11.92 -8.71 -21.91
CA GLY A 106 11.09 -8.53 -23.11
C GLY A 106 9.58 -8.56 -22.83
N SER A 107 9.17 -8.80 -21.59
CA SER A 107 7.75 -8.73 -21.19
C SER A 107 7.21 -7.30 -21.15
N GLY A 108 8.10 -6.30 -21.13
CA GLY A 108 7.74 -4.88 -21.05
C GLY A 108 7.16 -4.51 -19.68
N LEU A 109 6.45 -3.39 -19.62
CA LEU A 109 5.65 -3.02 -18.45
C LEU A 109 4.26 -3.63 -18.60
N ARG A 110 3.77 -4.25 -17.53
CA ARG A 110 2.48 -4.92 -17.47
C ARG A 110 1.68 -4.46 -16.27
N ALA A 111 0.38 -4.66 -16.33
CA ALA A 111 -0.53 -4.35 -15.25
C ALA A 111 -1.63 -5.40 -15.12
N ARG A 112 -2.10 -5.58 -13.89
CA ARG A 112 -3.39 -6.19 -13.55
C ARG A 112 -4.15 -5.24 -12.64
N ILE A 113 -5.47 -5.25 -12.73
CA ILE A 113 -6.33 -4.48 -11.83
C ILE A 113 -7.16 -5.43 -10.98
N GLY A 114 -7.65 -4.92 -9.85
CA GLY A 114 -8.59 -5.59 -8.98
C GLY A 114 -9.24 -4.61 -8.02
N ALA A 115 -9.91 -5.17 -7.02
CA ALA A 115 -10.51 -4.44 -5.92
C ALA A 115 -10.23 -5.14 -4.59
N VAL A 116 -9.96 -4.34 -3.56
CA VAL A 116 -9.88 -4.77 -2.17
C VAL A 116 -11.18 -4.39 -1.50
N CYS A 117 -11.99 -5.37 -1.11
CA CYS A 117 -13.32 -5.17 -0.57
C CYS A 117 -13.42 -5.69 0.87
N HIS A 118 -14.11 -4.96 1.74
CA HIS A 118 -14.45 -5.41 3.08
C HIS A 118 -15.89 -5.05 3.44
N ARG A 119 -16.49 -5.79 4.38
CA ARG A 119 -17.85 -5.53 4.84
C ARG A 119 -17.86 -4.33 5.77
N ARG A 120 -18.87 -3.48 5.63
CA ARG A 120 -19.12 -2.40 6.59
C ARG A 120 -19.47 -2.97 7.96
N GLU A 121 -18.88 -2.40 9.01
CA GLU A 121 -19.19 -2.78 10.40
C GLU A 121 -20.67 -2.56 10.73
N SER A 122 -21.28 -1.51 10.18
CA SER A 122 -22.73 -1.23 10.31
C SER A 122 -23.64 -2.21 9.55
N GLY A 123 -23.08 -3.19 8.85
CA GLY A 123 -23.80 -4.08 7.95
C GLY A 123 -24.28 -3.43 6.65
N GLY A 124 -24.91 -4.23 5.78
CA GLY A 124 -25.66 -3.75 4.60
C GLY A 124 -24.86 -3.38 3.35
N GLY A 125 -23.54 -3.59 3.32
CA GLY A 125 -22.76 -3.29 2.12
C GLY A 125 -21.26 -3.63 2.23
N LEU A 126 -20.57 -3.45 1.11
CA LEU A 126 -19.12 -3.58 0.98
C LEU A 126 -18.51 -2.21 0.70
N VAL A 127 -17.38 -1.91 1.33
CA VAL A 127 -16.49 -0.82 0.91
C VAL A 127 -15.38 -1.45 0.09
N CYS A 128 -15.17 -0.94 -1.11
CA CYS A 128 -14.17 -1.44 -2.03
C CYS A 128 -13.23 -0.33 -2.49
N SER A 129 -11.94 -0.66 -2.50
CA SER A 129 -10.84 0.15 -3.00
C SER A 129 -10.30 -0.46 -4.29
N GLU A 130 -9.76 0.35 -5.20
CA GLU A 130 -9.09 -0.16 -6.40
C GLU A 130 -7.69 -0.68 -6.07
N GLN A 131 -7.31 -1.78 -6.70
CA GLN A 131 -5.94 -2.27 -6.70
C GLN A 131 -5.41 -2.31 -8.13
N ILE A 132 -4.19 -1.85 -8.31
CA ILE A 132 -3.45 -1.90 -9.57
C ILE A 132 -2.11 -2.50 -9.25
N VAL A 133 -1.77 -3.63 -9.87
CA VAL A 133 -0.46 -4.24 -9.70
C VAL A 133 0.32 -4.07 -10.98
N LEU A 134 1.45 -3.38 -10.86
CA LEU A 134 2.39 -3.14 -11.94
C LEU A 134 3.50 -4.18 -11.87
N GLU A 135 3.77 -4.83 -12.98
CA GLU A 135 4.82 -5.84 -13.10
C GLU A 135 5.73 -5.42 -14.25
N SER A 136 7.04 -5.47 -14.04
CA SER A 136 8.00 -5.06 -15.07
C SER A 136 9.05 -6.14 -15.31
N ASP A 137 9.63 -6.16 -16.50
CA ASP A 137 10.97 -6.72 -16.65
C ASP A 137 12.02 -5.71 -16.14
N PRO A 138 13.29 -6.12 -15.95
CA PRO A 138 14.31 -5.22 -15.43
C PRO A 138 14.55 -3.96 -16.28
N SER A 139 14.35 -4.04 -17.59
CA SER A 139 14.56 -2.91 -18.51
C SER A 139 13.38 -1.93 -18.56
N SER A 140 12.17 -2.38 -18.22
CA SER A 140 10.97 -1.54 -18.20
C SER A 140 10.65 -0.94 -16.83
N ALA A 141 11.43 -1.21 -15.80
CA ALA A 141 11.22 -0.68 -14.45
C ALA A 141 11.24 0.87 -14.41
N ALA A 142 12.04 1.51 -15.27
CA ALA A 142 12.09 2.97 -15.39
C ALA A 142 10.77 3.61 -15.86
N LEU A 143 9.83 2.82 -16.41
CA LEU A 143 8.53 3.31 -16.86
C LEU A 143 7.50 3.38 -15.73
N ILE A 144 7.74 2.70 -14.60
CA ILE A 144 6.82 2.58 -13.46
C ILE A 144 6.33 3.96 -12.96
N PRO A 145 7.18 4.98 -12.74
CA PRO A 145 6.74 6.28 -12.24
C PRO A 145 5.76 6.98 -13.19
N SER A 146 6.03 6.94 -14.50
CA SER A 146 5.12 7.50 -15.51
C SER A 146 3.78 6.77 -15.56
N ALA A 147 3.80 5.44 -15.43
CA ALA A 147 2.59 4.62 -15.39
C ALA A 147 1.72 4.95 -14.17
N ILE A 148 2.32 5.07 -12.98
CA ILE A 148 1.63 5.46 -11.76
C ILE A 148 1.02 6.85 -11.90
N ARG A 149 1.80 7.85 -12.34
CA ARG A 149 1.30 9.23 -12.55
C ARG A 149 0.05 9.26 -13.43
N SER A 150 0.02 8.45 -14.50
CA SER A 150 -1.11 8.40 -15.42
C SER A 150 -2.39 7.77 -14.83
N LEU A 151 -2.27 7.05 -13.71
CA LEU A 151 -3.36 6.34 -13.05
C LEU A 151 -3.67 6.88 -11.65
N LEU A 152 -3.06 7.99 -11.20
CA LEU A 152 -3.39 8.60 -9.91
C LEU A 152 -4.84 9.10 -9.91
N VAL A 153 -5.48 9.08 -8.74
CA VAL A 153 -6.69 9.88 -8.49
C VAL A 153 -6.22 11.29 -8.14
N GLY A 154 -6.47 12.26 -9.03
CA GLY A 154 -5.79 13.57 -9.04
C GLY A 154 -5.88 14.42 -7.77
N GLU A 155 -6.98 14.36 -7.02
CA GLU A 155 -7.18 15.16 -5.79
C GLU A 155 -6.76 14.42 -4.51
N LEU A 156 -6.28 13.18 -4.61
CA LEU A 156 -5.93 12.38 -3.45
C LEU A 156 -4.41 12.40 -3.21
N PRO A 157 -3.97 12.51 -1.94
CA PRO A 157 -2.55 12.50 -1.60
C PRO A 157 -1.86 11.22 -2.08
N VAL A 158 -0.63 11.35 -2.55
CA VAL A 158 0.24 10.24 -2.93
C VAL A 158 1.05 9.82 -1.72
N VAL A 159 0.81 8.60 -1.26
CA VAL A 159 1.51 7.98 -0.13
C VAL A 159 2.40 6.88 -0.66
N VAL A 160 3.72 7.02 -0.54
CA VAL A 160 4.67 5.95 -0.87
C VAL A 160 5.01 5.19 0.40
N LEU A 161 4.79 3.87 0.42
CA LEU A 161 5.20 2.98 1.50
C LEU A 161 6.41 2.16 1.01
N ASP A 162 7.60 2.58 1.43
CA ASP A 162 8.85 2.00 0.98
C ASP A 162 9.45 1.03 2.00
N PHE A 163 9.30 -0.26 1.71
CA PHE A 163 10.01 -1.36 2.38
C PHE A 163 11.17 -1.91 1.54
N HIS A 164 11.55 -1.23 0.45
CA HIS A 164 12.58 -1.75 -0.43
C HIS A 164 13.94 -1.74 0.30
N PRO A 165 14.67 -2.86 0.31
CA PRO A 165 15.98 -2.93 0.99
C PRO A 165 17.09 -2.24 0.19
N GLY A 166 16.82 -1.83 -1.06
CA GLY A 166 17.81 -1.23 -1.96
C GLY A 166 17.73 0.29 -1.99
N LEU A 167 18.76 0.97 -1.48
CA LEU A 167 18.93 2.40 -1.68
C LEU A 167 19.20 2.76 -3.15
N GLY A 168 18.70 3.92 -3.56
CA GLY A 168 19.15 4.60 -4.77
C GLY A 168 18.65 3.99 -6.08
N VAL A 169 17.61 3.16 -6.03
CA VAL A 169 16.94 2.66 -7.24
C VAL A 169 16.25 3.84 -7.93
N PRO A 170 16.65 4.23 -9.16
CA PRO A 170 16.23 5.50 -9.75
C PRO A 170 14.71 5.68 -9.87
N TRP A 171 13.99 4.61 -10.24
CA TRP A 171 12.54 4.68 -10.35
C TRP A 171 11.85 4.79 -8.99
N VAL A 172 12.43 4.24 -7.91
CA VAL A 172 11.90 4.40 -6.55
C VAL A 172 12.11 5.84 -6.06
N LEU A 173 13.26 6.43 -6.34
CA LEU A 173 13.52 7.85 -6.04
C LEU A 173 12.51 8.77 -6.74
N GLU A 174 12.17 8.48 -8.01
CA GLU A 174 11.15 9.24 -8.72
C GLU A 174 9.75 9.09 -8.11
N LEU A 175 9.43 7.93 -7.52
CA LEU A 175 8.20 7.75 -6.74
C LEU A 175 8.23 8.56 -5.44
N MET A 176 9.35 8.60 -4.73
CA MET A 176 9.52 9.41 -3.53
C MET A 176 9.32 10.91 -3.83
N GLN A 177 9.91 11.40 -4.92
CA GLN A 177 9.78 12.81 -5.32
C GLN A 177 8.32 13.23 -5.59
N MET A 178 7.50 12.34 -6.17
CA MET A 178 6.08 12.61 -6.42
C MET A 178 5.18 12.40 -5.19
N ALA A 179 5.70 11.82 -4.10
CA ALA A 179 4.91 11.57 -2.91
C ALA A 179 4.68 12.85 -2.08
N ASP A 180 3.49 12.93 -1.50
CA ASP A 180 3.15 13.88 -0.45
C ASP A 180 3.61 13.35 0.91
N VAL A 181 3.50 12.03 1.10
CA VAL A 181 3.90 11.32 2.31
C VAL A 181 4.72 10.10 1.92
N ILE A 182 5.86 9.92 2.56
CA ILE A 182 6.73 8.76 2.40
C ILE A 182 6.81 8.05 3.75
N LEU A 183 6.34 6.81 3.78
CA LEU A 183 6.40 5.94 4.93
C LEU A 183 7.57 4.98 4.74
N GLU A 184 8.51 4.98 5.68
CA GLU A 184 9.62 4.02 5.74
C GLU A 184 9.62 3.30 7.09
N ASP A 185 10.30 2.16 7.20
CA ASP A 185 10.52 1.47 8.47
C ASP A 185 12.01 1.25 8.70
N SER A 186 12.60 2.01 9.62
CA SER A 186 14.02 1.92 9.93
C SER A 186 14.44 0.59 10.57
N CYS A 187 13.50 -0.27 11.01
CA CYS A 187 13.81 -1.62 11.49
C CYS A 187 13.88 -2.66 10.37
N VAL A 188 13.32 -2.38 9.19
CA VAL A 188 13.32 -3.32 8.05
C VAL A 188 14.54 -3.09 7.14
N LYS A 189 15.07 -1.86 7.12
CA LYS A 189 16.29 -1.49 6.38
C LYS A 189 17.53 -1.88 7.21
N GLU A 190 18.51 -2.55 6.60
CA GLU A 190 19.59 -3.29 7.31
C GLU A 190 20.33 -2.46 8.39
N ALA A 191 20.59 -3.09 9.53
CA ALA A 191 21.38 -2.51 10.61
C ALA A 191 22.86 -2.36 10.22
N GLY A 192 23.45 -1.18 10.46
CA GLY A 192 24.91 -0.98 10.44
C GLY A 192 25.47 0.01 9.41
N ARG A 193 24.61 0.65 8.59
CA ARG A 193 24.95 1.87 7.84
C ARG A 193 24.13 3.02 8.41
N GLU A 194 24.54 4.28 8.15
CA GLU A 194 23.72 5.46 8.48
C GLU A 194 22.26 5.14 8.14
N PRO A 195 21.31 5.14 9.10
CA PRO A 195 19.99 4.56 8.86
C PRO A 195 19.39 5.21 7.63
N GLU A 196 19.01 4.39 6.66
CA GLU A 196 18.62 4.79 5.30
C GLU A 196 17.61 5.94 5.30
N VAL A 197 16.69 5.90 6.27
CA VAL A 197 15.73 6.95 6.60
C VAL A 197 16.38 8.34 6.74
N TRP A 198 17.54 8.49 7.38
CA TRP A 198 18.22 9.79 7.51
C TRP A 198 18.69 10.33 6.18
N ARG A 199 19.11 9.46 5.26
CA ARG A 199 19.47 9.89 3.90
C ARG A 199 18.22 10.31 3.14
N SER A 200 17.13 9.55 3.22
CA SER A 200 15.85 9.95 2.65
C SER A 200 15.39 11.30 3.21
N ILE A 201 15.54 11.55 4.52
CA ILE A 201 15.25 12.85 5.16
C ILE A 201 16.12 13.97 4.57
N ARG A 202 17.42 13.73 4.32
CA ARG A 202 18.30 14.73 3.71
C ARG A 202 17.92 15.04 2.26
N ILE A 203 17.41 14.06 1.52
CA ILE A 203 17.09 14.19 0.08
C ILE A 203 15.69 14.79 -0.11
N GLU A 204 14.67 14.20 0.52
CA GLU A 204 13.25 14.54 0.32
C GLU A 204 12.72 15.56 1.34
N GLY A 205 13.45 15.76 2.43
CA GLY A 205 13.08 16.66 3.52
C GLY A 205 12.29 15.96 4.62
N SER A 206 12.48 16.41 5.87
CA SER A 206 11.87 15.82 7.06
C SER A 206 10.35 15.96 7.15
N HIS A 207 9.73 16.76 6.27
CA HIS A 207 8.28 16.97 6.26
C HIS A 207 7.53 15.89 5.46
N LYS A 208 8.22 15.17 4.56
CA LYS A 208 7.64 14.08 3.76
C LYS A 208 7.90 12.71 4.37
N ILE A 209 9.06 12.52 5.00
CA ILE A 209 9.49 11.22 5.51
C ILE A 209 8.90 10.96 6.90
N HIS A 210 8.21 9.85 7.05
CA HIS A 210 7.71 9.36 8.33
C HIS A 210 8.24 7.94 8.57
N ASP A 211 9.00 7.78 9.65
CA ASP A 211 9.49 6.49 10.08
C ASP A 211 8.45 5.79 10.97
N ILE A 212 7.96 4.65 10.49
CA ILE A 212 7.02 3.79 11.20
C ILE A 212 7.66 3.26 12.49
N ALA A 213 8.96 2.90 12.47
CA ALA A 213 9.65 2.45 13.67
C ALA A 213 9.70 3.53 14.74
N TRP A 214 10.04 4.76 14.36
CA TRP A 214 10.03 5.91 15.25
C TRP A 214 8.64 6.22 15.80
N SER A 215 7.60 6.00 14.99
CA SER A 215 6.20 6.16 15.38
C SER A 215 5.77 5.11 16.40
N ARG A 216 6.21 3.84 16.25
CA ARG A 216 5.97 2.77 17.25
C ARG A 216 6.53 3.11 18.63
N LEU A 217 7.61 3.90 18.68
CA LEU A 217 8.23 4.33 19.94
C LEU A 217 7.53 5.52 20.61
N HIS A 218 6.43 6.03 20.05
CA HIS A 218 5.74 7.21 20.61
C HIS A 218 5.36 7.06 22.09
N PRO A 219 4.75 5.95 22.57
CA PRO A 219 4.41 5.81 23.98
C PRO A 219 5.65 5.85 24.90
N TRP A 220 6.75 5.21 24.50
CA TRP A 220 8.00 5.22 25.26
C TRP A 220 8.65 6.61 25.30
N ARG A 221 8.63 7.31 24.16
CA ARG A 221 9.10 8.70 24.07
C ARG A 221 8.30 9.62 24.97
N MET A 222 7.00 9.41 25.10
CA MET A 222 6.14 10.17 26.01
C MET A 222 6.47 9.89 27.48
N VAL A 223 6.61 8.62 27.89
CA VAL A 223 6.99 8.27 29.27
C VAL A 223 8.37 8.84 29.63
N LEU A 224 9.34 8.71 28.72
CA LEU A 224 10.66 9.31 28.94
C LEU A 224 10.57 10.83 29.04
N ALA A 225 9.79 11.50 28.18
CA ALA A 225 9.60 12.94 28.26
C ALA A 225 9.00 13.36 29.62
N GLU A 226 7.95 12.66 30.08
CA GLU A 226 7.29 12.95 31.36
C GLU A 226 8.25 12.84 32.56
N VAL A 227 9.14 11.83 32.58
CA VAL A 227 10.17 11.70 33.62
C VAL A 227 11.08 12.93 33.67
N PHE A 228 11.42 13.51 32.52
CA PHE A 228 12.34 14.63 32.41
C PHE A 228 11.66 16.00 32.31
N ASP A 229 10.33 16.09 32.38
CA ASP A 229 9.61 17.36 32.44
C ASP A 229 9.86 18.11 33.78
N ASP A 230 10.25 17.38 34.82
CA ASP A 230 10.69 17.97 36.08
C ASP A 230 12.11 18.54 35.97
N LYS A 231 12.28 19.80 36.40
CA LYS A 231 13.56 20.51 36.45
C LYS A 231 14.61 19.79 37.29
N GLU A 232 14.21 19.02 38.31
CA GLU A 232 15.14 18.22 39.12
C GLU A 232 15.72 17.05 38.31
N HIS A 233 14.88 16.39 37.50
CA HIS A 233 15.30 15.26 36.66
C HIS A 233 16.05 15.69 35.39
N LEU A 234 15.84 16.91 34.88
CA LEU A 234 16.56 17.44 33.70
C LEU A 234 18.09 17.32 33.83
N ARG A 235 18.64 17.48 35.03
CA ARG A 235 20.09 17.36 35.27
C ARG A 235 20.61 15.94 35.01
N ALA A 236 19.77 14.93 35.22
CA ALA A 236 20.11 13.53 34.98
C ALA A 236 20.13 13.19 33.48
N LEU A 237 19.52 13.99 32.59
CA LEU A 237 19.49 13.74 31.15
C LEU A 237 20.91 13.58 30.56
N GLY A 238 21.85 14.44 30.98
CA GLY A 238 23.25 14.39 30.55
C GLY A 238 24.03 13.17 31.05
N THR A 239 23.46 12.39 31.98
CA THR A 239 24.04 11.16 32.53
C THR A 239 23.59 9.92 31.77
N ILE A 240 22.53 10.00 30.96
CA ILE A 240 22.02 8.87 30.19
C ILE A 240 23.06 8.50 29.12
N ARG A 241 23.54 7.26 29.18
CA ARG A 241 24.49 6.71 28.20
C ARG A 241 23.85 5.70 27.24
N HIS A 242 22.78 5.07 27.69
CA HIS A 242 22.11 4.01 26.95
C HIS A 242 20.64 3.94 27.38
N VAL A 243 19.76 3.66 26.42
CA VAL A 243 18.35 3.36 26.65
C VAL A 243 18.07 2.09 25.87
N GLU A 244 17.71 1.04 26.59
CA GLU A 244 17.27 -0.22 26.01
C GLU A 244 15.76 -0.35 26.20
N ILE A 245 15.06 -0.66 25.12
CA ILE A 245 13.63 -0.96 25.16
C ILE A 245 13.51 -2.42 24.72
N GLY A 246 13.29 -3.31 25.68
CA GLY A 246 13.05 -4.73 25.43
C GLY A 246 11.58 -5.00 25.11
N PHE A 247 11.33 -6.05 24.33
CA PHE A 247 10.01 -6.59 24.01
C PHE A 247 9.94 -8.05 24.45
#